data_AF-B7PSE8-F1
#
_entry.id   AF-B7PSE8-F1
#
_cell.length_a   1.000
_cell.length_b   1.000
_cell.length_c   1.000
_cell.angle_alpha   90.00
_cell.angle_beta   90.00
_cell.angle_gamma   90.00
#
_symmetry.space_group_name_H-M   'P 1'
#
loop_
_entity.id
_entity.type
_entity.pdbx_description
1 polymer ?
#
loop_
_entity_poly.entity_id
_entity_poly.type
_entity_poly.pdbx_seq_one_letter_code
_entity_poly.pdbx_strand_id
1 'polypeptide(L)'
;MYSSHVYLYSHEAKFANVETALLTKRAAQKYLELDLVGLCTEFVRKSIKPQNLCFILDLFTASHESTNEYDDIINITLKMKAGEVLDSKSFLAASESTILEVLKREKVISEYEILWSIHAWAFGKCSAVASLSSDKLLESSMKRFLSEIKLLSLTPTEFVEGPATWKIFTVDEAYCILSNIIKRGSMPLPEFCKA
;
A
#
# COMPACT_ATOMS: atom_id res chain seq x y z
N MET A 1 13.37 -25.44 -3.07
CA MET A 1 12.89 -26.37 -2.03
C MET A 1 14.09 -26.93 -1.27
N TYR A 2 14.78 -26.12 -0.44
CA TYR A 2 16.07 -26.50 0.17
C TYR A 2 16.37 -25.89 1.55
N SER A 3 15.37 -25.44 2.33
CA SER A 3 15.68 -24.66 3.55
C SER A 3 15.52 -25.37 4.90
N SER A 4 14.69 -26.41 5.04
CA SER A 4 14.48 -27.04 6.35
C SER A 4 15.51 -28.13 6.70
N HIS A 5 15.84 -29.02 5.76
CA HIS A 5 16.70 -30.19 6.05
C HIS A 5 18.19 -29.85 6.21
N VAL A 6 18.70 -28.78 5.59
CA VAL A 6 20.12 -28.41 5.66
C VAL A 6 20.45 -27.68 6.97
N TYR A 7 19.50 -26.94 7.54
CA TYR A 7 19.72 -26.18 8.78
C TYR A 7 19.98 -27.09 9.99
N LEU A 8 19.23 -28.20 10.10
CA LEU A 8 19.37 -29.19 11.16
C LEU A 8 20.79 -29.78 11.30
N TYR A 9 21.61 -29.70 10.25
CA TYR A 9 22.96 -30.27 10.23
C TYR A 9 24.09 -29.24 10.11
N SER A 10 23.79 -27.98 9.78
CA SER A 10 24.82 -26.97 9.50
C SER A 10 24.76 -25.72 10.39
N HIS A 11 23.67 -25.49 11.11
CA HIS A 11 23.40 -24.25 11.86
C HIS A 11 23.53 -22.95 11.03
N GLU A 12 23.65 -23.04 9.70
CA GLU A 12 23.67 -21.90 8.80
C GLU A 12 22.39 -21.87 7.96
N ALA A 13 21.52 -20.90 8.21
CA ALA A 13 20.35 -20.67 7.37
C ALA A 13 20.70 -19.68 6.25
N LYS A 14 20.61 -20.13 4.99
CA LYS A 14 20.67 -19.26 3.81
C LYS A 14 19.29 -19.19 3.18
N PHE A 15 18.74 -17.99 3.08
CA PHE A 15 17.44 -17.74 2.48
C PHE A 15 17.62 -17.14 1.09
N ALA A 16 16.97 -17.73 0.09
CA ALA A 16 17.04 -17.23 -1.28
C ALA A 16 16.23 -15.93 -1.45
N ASN A 17 15.07 -15.83 -0.79
CA ASN A 17 14.17 -14.69 -0.85
C ASN A 17 13.27 -14.63 0.40
N VAL A 18 12.52 -13.52 0.53
CA VAL A 18 11.62 -13.27 1.66
C VAL A 18 10.54 -14.34 1.79
N GLU A 19 9.95 -14.79 0.68
CA GLU A 19 8.94 -15.84 0.69
C GLU A 19 9.47 -17.14 1.31
N THR A 20 10.66 -17.58 0.90
CA THR A 20 11.31 -18.77 1.46
C THR A 20 11.60 -18.58 2.96
N ALA A 21 12.02 -17.39 3.37
CA ALA A 21 12.25 -17.08 4.78
C ALA A 21 10.95 -17.14 5.59
N LEU A 22 9.83 -16.60 5.10
CA LEU A 22 8.53 -16.65 5.78
C LEU A 22 8.00 -18.08 5.90
N LEU A 23 8.06 -18.87 4.82
CA LEU A 23 7.65 -20.28 4.84
C LEU A 23 8.53 -21.11 5.79
N THR A 24 9.85 -20.85 5.79
CA THR A 24 10.79 -21.53 6.69
C THR A 24 10.55 -21.13 8.14
N LYS A 25 10.27 -19.85 8.41
CA LYS A 25 9.91 -19.36 9.74
C LYS A 25 8.70 -20.08 10.31
N ARG A 26 7.63 -20.20 9.50
CA ARG A 26 6.42 -20.92 9.91
C ARG A 26 6.70 -22.38 10.24
N ALA A 27 7.49 -23.06 9.40
CA ALA A 27 7.91 -24.43 9.68
C ALA A 27 8.71 -24.50 10.99
N ALA A 28 9.69 -23.61 11.17
CA ALA A 28 10.50 -23.53 12.38
C ALA A 28 9.66 -23.30 13.64
N GLN A 29 8.67 -22.41 13.60
CA GLN A 29 7.72 -22.19 14.69
C GLN A 29 6.94 -23.46 15.02
N LYS A 30 6.47 -24.19 14.00
CA LYS A 30 5.73 -25.45 14.19
C LYS A 30 6.60 -26.54 14.84
N TYR A 31 7.89 -26.56 14.56
CA TYR A 31 8.85 -27.51 15.12
C TYR A 31 9.59 -26.98 16.36
N LEU A 32 9.23 -25.79 16.87
CA LEU A 32 9.83 -25.15 18.05
C LEU A 32 11.34 -24.88 17.92
N GLU A 33 11.83 -24.70 16.69
CA GLU A 33 13.22 -24.35 16.39
C GLU A 33 13.43 -22.83 16.50
N LEU A 34 13.50 -22.33 17.73
CA LEU A 34 13.48 -20.89 18.03
C LEU A 34 14.64 -20.10 17.41
N ASP A 35 15.84 -20.70 17.33
CA ASP A 35 17.01 -20.04 16.72
C ASP A 35 16.76 -19.79 15.22
N LEU A 36 16.15 -20.75 14.53
CA LEU A 36 15.80 -20.60 13.11
C LEU A 36 14.71 -19.55 12.91
N VAL A 37 13.75 -19.46 13.83
CA VAL A 37 12.73 -18.39 13.81
C VAL A 37 13.41 -17.02 13.90
N GLY A 38 14.39 -16.86 14.81
CA GLY A 38 15.17 -15.64 14.95
C GLY A 38 15.92 -15.26 13.68
N LEU A 39 16.63 -16.21 13.06
CA LEU A 39 17.34 -16.00 11.80
C LEU A 39 16.40 -15.60 10.65
N CYS A 40 15.22 -16.23 10.56
CA CYS A 40 14.23 -15.87 9.54
C CYS A 40 13.71 -14.45 9.77
N THR A 41 13.33 -14.10 11.00
CA THR A 41 12.87 -12.75 11.35
C THR A 41 13.92 -11.70 11.00
N GLU A 42 15.18 -11.91 11.37
CA GLU A 42 16.26 -10.95 11.10
C GLU A 42 16.48 -10.76 9.59
N PHE A 43 16.44 -11.85 8.83
CA PHE A 43 16.56 -11.79 7.36
C PHE A 43 15.42 -10.98 6.74
N VAL A 44 14.18 -11.21 7.16
CA VAL A 44 13.02 -10.46 6.65
C VAL A 44 13.13 -8.98 7.03
N ARG A 45 13.51 -8.66 8.28
CA ARG A 45 13.74 -7.28 8.74
C ARG A 45 14.76 -6.55 7.88
N LYS A 46 15.91 -7.18 7.57
CA LYS A 46 16.96 -6.59 6.71
C LYS A 46 16.55 -6.46 5.24
N SER A 47 15.55 -7.22 4.81
CA SER A 47 15.07 -7.23 3.42
C SER A 47 14.04 -6.13 3.14
N ILE A 48 13.42 -5.56 4.17
CA ILE A 48 12.44 -4.47 4.04
C ILE A 48 13.15 -3.20 3.56
N LYS A 49 12.80 -2.76 2.36
CA LYS A 49 13.29 -1.53 1.72
C LYS A 49 12.12 -0.81 1.06
N PRO A 50 12.21 0.50 0.80
CA PRO A 50 11.13 1.23 0.15
C PRO A 50 10.70 0.63 -1.19
N GLN A 51 11.67 0.13 -1.97
CA GLN A 51 11.44 -0.34 -3.34
C GLN A 51 10.71 -1.69 -3.42
N ASN A 52 10.68 -2.46 -2.33
CA ASN A 52 10.06 -3.79 -2.27
C ASN A 52 9.06 -3.93 -1.12
N LEU A 53 8.76 -2.85 -0.40
CA LEU A 53 7.89 -2.88 0.78
C LEU A 53 6.50 -3.42 0.43
N CYS A 54 5.87 -2.90 -0.62
CA CYS A 54 4.53 -3.34 -1.01
C CYS A 54 4.51 -4.82 -1.42
N PHE A 55 5.53 -5.28 -2.14
CA PHE A 55 5.68 -6.69 -2.48
C PHE A 55 5.80 -7.57 -1.22
N ILE A 56 6.56 -7.13 -0.21
CA ILE A 56 6.70 -7.85 1.06
C ILE A 56 5.38 -7.88 1.83
N LEU A 57 4.62 -6.78 1.86
CA LEU A 57 3.28 -6.73 2.46
C LEU A 57 2.29 -7.67 1.76
N ASP A 58 2.35 -7.75 0.43
CA ASP A 58 1.59 -8.73 -0.34
C ASP A 58 1.96 -10.16 0.04
N LEU A 59 3.26 -10.45 0.23
CA LEU A 59 3.72 -11.77 0.69
C LEU A 59 3.22 -12.10 2.10
N PHE A 60 3.19 -11.14 3.03
CA PHE A 60 2.61 -11.35 4.36
C PHE A 60 1.13 -11.71 4.26
N THR A 61 0.39 -10.98 3.44
CA THR A 61 -1.04 -11.24 3.19
C THR A 61 -1.26 -12.62 2.57
N ALA A 62 -0.52 -12.96 1.51
CA ALA A 62 -0.63 -14.23 0.81
C ALA A 62 -0.21 -15.43 1.67
N SER A 63 0.78 -15.22 2.55
CA SER A 63 1.21 -16.26 3.48
C SER A 63 0.32 -16.34 4.72
N HIS A 64 -0.60 -15.41 4.99
CA HIS A 64 -1.32 -15.29 6.27
C HIS A 64 -0.40 -15.10 7.49
N GLU A 65 0.76 -14.50 7.29
CA GLU A 65 1.68 -14.13 8.36
C GLU A 65 1.34 -12.71 8.88
N SER A 66 1.47 -12.51 10.19
CA SER A 66 1.26 -11.19 10.79
C SER A 66 2.44 -10.25 10.50
N THR A 67 2.14 -8.99 10.21
CA THR A 67 3.12 -7.92 10.03
C THR A 67 3.61 -7.33 11.36
N ASN A 68 2.98 -7.65 12.49
CA ASN A 68 3.18 -7.00 13.80
C ASN A 68 4.66 -6.97 14.25
N GLU A 69 5.40 -8.06 14.01
CA GLU A 69 6.82 -8.18 14.39
C GLU A 69 7.73 -7.27 13.55
N TYR A 70 7.24 -6.73 12.45
CA TYR A 70 7.94 -5.86 11.52
C TYR A 70 7.33 -4.45 11.48
N ASP A 71 6.29 -4.17 12.26
CA ASP A 71 5.58 -2.90 12.22
C ASP A 71 6.49 -1.71 12.49
N ASP A 72 7.46 -1.86 13.39
CA ASP A 72 8.42 -0.81 13.72
C ASP A 72 9.26 -0.41 12.49
N ILE A 73 9.85 -1.37 11.78
CA ILE A 73 10.66 -1.11 10.60
C ILE A 73 9.82 -0.67 9.40
N ILE A 74 8.61 -1.22 9.24
CA ILE A 74 7.65 -0.80 8.20
C ILE A 74 7.25 0.66 8.41
N ASN A 75 6.83 1.02 9.63
CA ASN A 75 6.38 2.37 9.95
C ASN A 75 7.53 3.39 9.85
N ILE A 76 8.75 3.03 10.26
CA ILE A 76 9.93 3.87 10.06
C ILE A 76 10.23 4.07 8.57
N THR A 77 10.14 3.01 7.77
CA THR A 77 10.39 3.07 6.32
C THR A 77 9.38 3.98 5.61
N LEU A 78 8.10 3.86 5.95
CA LEU A 78 7.04 4.73 5.45
C LEU A 78 7.32 6.19 5.89
N LYS A 79 7.49 6.43 7.18
CA LYS A 79 7.72 7.79 7.71
C LYS A 79 8.91 8.51 7.08
N MET A 80 10.01 7.80 6.81
CA MET A 80 11.25 8.41 6.33
C MET A 80 11.36 8.45 4.80
N LYS A 81 10.70 7.52 4.10
CA LYS A 81 10.91 7.26 2.68
C LYS A 81 9.63 6.93 1.92
N ALA A 82 8.45 7.33 2.39
CA ALA A 82 7.22 6.96 1.72
C ALA A 82 7.10 7.51 0.30
N GLY A 83 7.76 8.62 -0.06
CA GLY A 83 7.84 9.06 -1.47
C GLY A 83 8.49 8.00 -2.36
N GLU A 84 9.61 7.42 -1.91
CA GLU A 84 10.25 6.30 -2.61
C GLU A 84 9.37 5.03 -2.67
N VAL A 85 8.48 4.84 -1.69
CA VAL A 85 7.53 3.71 -1.67
C VAL A 85 6.44 3.94 -2.70
N LEU A 86 5.82 5.12 -2.72
CA LEU A 86 4.73 5.49 -3.61
C LEU A 86 5.17 5.47 -5.08
N ASP A 87 6.39 5.91 -5.37
CA ASP A 87 6.98 5.88 -6.72
C ASP A 87 7.51 4.50 -7.13
N SER A 88 7.49 3.52 -6.22
CA SER A 88 8.08 2.21 -6.50
C SER A 88 7.23 1.39 -7.48
N LYS A 89 7.91 0.58 -8.30
CA LYS A 89 7.23 -0.44 -9.12
C LYS A 89 6.47 -1.45 -8.26
N SER A 90 6.90 -1.67 -7.02
CA SER A 90 6.20 -2.55 -6.09
C SER A 90 4.84 -2.00 -5.68
N PHE A 91 4.70 -0.68 -5.55
CA PHE A 91 3.43 -0.03 -5.27
C PHE A 91 2.46 -0.12 -6.46
N LEU A 92 2.95 0.15 -7.67
CA LEU A 92 2.14 0.01 -8.90
C LEU A 92 1.64 -1.43 -9.14
N ALA A 93 2.37 -2.43 -8.68
CA ALA A 93 1.99 -3.85 -8.79
C ALA A 93 1.23 -4.39 -7.56
N ALA A 94 1.05 -3.57 -6.51
CA ALA A 94 0.54 -4.02 -5.22
C ALA A 94 -0.93 -4.42 -5.27
N SER A 95 -1.33 -5.30 -4.34
CA SER A 95 -2.75 -5.56 -4.09
C SER A 95 -3.47 -4.35 -3.50
N GLU A 96 -4.79 -4.34 -3.66
CA GLU A 96 -5.67 -3.31 -3.07
C GLU A 96 -5.57 -3.27 -1.54
N SER A 97 -5.49 -4.43 -0.89
CA SER A 97 -5.30 -4.55 0.56
C SER A 97 -4.00 -3.91 1.03
N THR A 98 -2.92 -4.10 0.28
CA THR A 98 -1.61 -3.53 0.61
C THR A 98 -1.61 -2.01 0.47
N ILE A 99 -2.27 -1.47 -0.55
CA ILE A 99 -2.40 -0.01 -0.67
C ILE A 99 -3.19 0.55 0.51
N LEU A 100 -4.32 -0.05 0.86
CA LEU A 100 -5.09 0.39 2.03
C LEU A 100 -4.27 0.33 3.32
N GLU A 101 -3.44 -0.71 3.50
CA GLU A 101 -2.55 -0.82 4.66
C GLU A 101 -1.49 0.30 4.68
N VAL A 102 -0.88 0.60 3.53
CA VAL A 102 0.08 1.70 3.40
C VAL A 102 -0.57 3.04 3.73
N LEU A 103 -1.76 3.31 3.20
CA LEU A 103 -2.50 4.57 3.45
C LEU A 103 -2.88 4.74 4.92
N LYS A 104 -3.27 3.66 5.60
CA LYS A 104 -3.61 3.73 7.04
C LYS A 104 -2.42 4.05 7.92
N ARG A 105 -1.23 3.62 7.52
CA ARG A 105 0.03 3.80 8.26
C ARG A 105 0.70 5.14 7.96
N GLU A 106 0.63 5.60 6.71
CA GLU A 106 1.28 6.83 6.26
C GLU A 106 0.44 8.08 6.60
N LYS A 107 1.06 9.10 7.19
CA LYS A 107 0.37 10.33 7.65
C LYS A 107 1.16 11.62 7.41
N VAL A 108 2.35 11.52 6.83
CA VAL A 108 3.33 12.61 6.72
C VAL A 108 3.35 13.19 5.31
N ILE A 109 3.15 12.36 4.29
CA ILE A 109 3.12 12.80 2.88
C ILE A 109 1.90 13.67 2.58
N SER A 110 2.04 14.58 1.62
CA SER A 110 0.92 15.36 1.11
C SER A 110 -0.18 14.47 0.55
N GLU A 111 -1.44 14.81 0.85
CA GLU A 111 -2.59 14.03 0.39
C GLU A 111 -2.71 14.06 -1.14
N TYR A 112 -2.16 15.09 -1.79
CA TYR A 112 -2.05 15.17 -3.25
C TYR A 112 -1.12 14.11 -3.84
N GLU A 113 0.09 13.92 -3.30
CA GLU A 113 1.04 12.89 -3.78
C GLU A 113 0.51 11.48 -3.60
N ILE A 114 -0.15 11.23 -2.46
CA ILE A 114 -0.85 9.97 -2.19
C ILE A 114 -1.90 9.71 -3.27
N LEU A 115 -2.74 10.72 -3.52
CA LEU A 115 -3.84 10.63 -4.46
C LEU A 115 -3.35 10.43 -5.90
N TRP A 116 -2.27 11.12 -6.29
CA TRP A 116 -1.60 10.94 -7.59
C TRP A 116 -1.09 9.50 -7.76
N SER A 117 -0.44 8.96 -6.73
CA SER A 117 0.12 7.61 -6.75
C SER A 117 -0.96 6.53 -6.87
N ILE A 118 -2.09 6.71 -6.18
CA ILE A 118 -3.26 5.83 -6.29
C ILE A 118 -3.87 5.92 -7.69
N HIS A 119 -3.98 7.12 -8.27
CA HIS A 119 -4.44 7.28 -9.63
C HIS A 119 -3.54 6.54 -10.63
N ALA A 120 -2.21 6.66 -10.49
CA ALA A 120 -1.24 5.94 -11.33
C ALA A 120 -1.38 4.42 -11.21
N TRP A 121 -1.53 3.89 -9.99
CA TRP A 121 -1.82 2.47 -9.75
C TRP A 121 -3.13 2.03 -10.40
N ALA A 122 -4.22 2.79 -10.17
CA ALA A 122 -5.55 2.44 -10.68
C ALA A 122 -5.58 2.48 -12.21
N PHE A 123 -4.93 3.47 -12.82
CA PHE A 123 -4.76 3.57 -14.26
C PHE A 123 -3.99 2.37 -14.82
N GLY A 124 -2.86 2.00 -14.20
CA GLY A 124 -2.09 0.81 -14.57
C GLY A 124 -2.93 -0.47 -14.53
N LYS A 125 -3.70 -0.67 -13.46
CA LYS A 125 -4.60 -1.82 -13.29
C LYS A 125 -5.73 -1.85 -14.32
N CYS A 126 -6.32 -0.70 -14.65
CA CYS A 126 -7.38 -0.60 -15.65
C CYS A 126 -6.86 -0.86 -17.07
N SER A 127 -5.65 -0.37 -17.40
CA SER A 127 -5.04 -0.58 -18.72
C SER A 127 -4.75 -2.05 -19.03
N ALA A 128 -4.54 -2.88 -17.99
CA ALA A 128 -4.37 -4.32 -18.13
C ALA A 128 -5.68 -5.07 -18.42
N VAL A 129 -6.84 -4.46 -18.16
CA VAL A 129 -8.17 -5.07 -18.27
C VAL A 129 -8.93 -4.41 -19.42
N ALA A 130 -8.64 -4.84 -20.64
CA ALA A 130 -9.10 -4.23 -21.90
C ALA A 130 -10.62 -4.31 -22.22
N SER A 131 -11.49 -4.62 -21.25
CA SER A 131 -12.88 -5.06 -21.51
C SER A 131 -14.00 -4.14 -21.00
N LEU A 132 -13.69 -3.05 -20.29
CA LEU A 132 -14.66 -2.08 -19.78
C LEU A 132 -14.28 -0.66 -20.19
N SER A 133 -15.25 0.26 -20.24
CA SER A 133 -14.99 1.69 -20.36
C SER A 133 -14.04 2.10 -19.24
N SER A 134 -12.78 2.39 -19.59
CA SER A 134 -11.66 2.64 -18.67
C SER A 134 -12.05 3.56 -17.50
N ASP A 135 -12.88 4.56 -17.76
CA ASP A 135 -13.31 5.57 -16.80
C ASP A 135 -14.12 4.98 -15.60
N LYS A 136 -15.05 4.04 -15.84
CA LYS A 136 -15.86 3.44 -14.76
C LYS A 136 -15.05 2.50 -13.86
N LEU A 137 -14.11 1.76 -14.45
CA LEU A 137 -13.20 0.91 -13.69
C LEU A 137 -12.28 1.75 -12.81
N LEU A 138 -11.76 2.85 -13.36
CA LEU A 138 -10.91 3.80 -12.63
C LEU A 138 -11.66 4.42 -11.46
N GLU A 139 -12.88 4.91 -11.70
CA GLU A 139 -13.79 5.43 -10.67
C GLU A 139 -13.99 4.40 -9.55
N SER A 140 -14.39 3.17 -9.89
CA SER A 140 -14.66 2.13 -8.91
C SER A 140 -13.43 1.71 -8.09
N SER A 141 -12.25 1.75 -8.71
CA SER A 141 -10.99 1.38 -8.07
C SER A 141 -10.55 2.49 -7.11
N MET A 142 -10.62 3.75 -7.53
CA MET A 142 -10.22 4.89 -6.70
C MET A 142 -11.20 5.15 -5.55
N LYS A 143 -12.51 5.01 -5.77
CA LYS A 143 -13.55 5.25 -4.75
C LYS A 143 -13.33 4.46 -3.46
N ARG A 144 -12.69 3.28 -3.52
CA ARG A 144 -12.38 2.44 -2.35
C ARG A 144 -11.32 3.04 -1.42
N PHE A 145 -10.49 3.93 -1.93
CA PHE A 145 -9.44 4.58 -1.15
C PHE A 145 -9.84 5.99 -0.69
N LEU A 146 -10.85 6.61 -1.31
CA LEU A 146 -11.21 8.00 -1.04
C LEU A 146 -11.61 8.27 0.41
N SER A 147 -12.14 7.27 1.13
CA SER A 147 -12.49 7.41 2.55
C SER A 147 -11.27 7.52 3.46
N GLU A 148 -10.10 7.07 3.01
CA GLU A 148 -8.85 7.12 3.76
C GLU A 148 -8.05 8.39 3.44
N ILE A 149 -8.45 9.16 2.42
CA ILE A 149 -7.76 10.35 1.92
C ILE A 149 -8.50 11.61 2.37
N LYS A 150 -7.77 12.59 2.90
CA LYS A 150 -8.35 13.88 3.32
C LYS A 150 -8.46 14.82 2.13
N LEU A 151 -9.44 14.58 1.25
CA LEU A 151 -9.67 15.39 0.05
C LEU A 151 -9.81 16.90 0.32
N LEU A 152 -10.32 17.27 1.49
CA LEU A 152 -10.50 18.68 1.89
C LEU A 152 -9.21 19.38 2.37
N SER A 153 -8.09 18.66 2.40
CA SER A 153 -6.78 19.23 2.71
C SER A 153 -6.02 19.69 1.46
N LEU A 154 -6.47 19.31 0.26
CA LEU A 154 -5.90 19.77 -1.00
C LEU A 154 -6.13 21.27 -1.17
N THR A 155 -5.26 21.91 -1.94
CA THR A 155 -5.49 23.25 -2.45
C THR A 155 -6.49 23.22 -3.63
N PRO A 156 -7.19 24.34 -3.91
CA PRO A 156 -8.07 24.43 -5.08
C PRO A 156 -7.37 24.10 -6.39
N THR A 157 -6.11 24.53 -6.55
CA THR A 157 -5.30 24.28 -7.75
C THR A 157 -4.97 22.81 -7.91
N GLU A 158 -4.47 22.16 -6.85
CA GLU A 158 -4.19 20.72 -6.86
C GLU A 158 -5.43 19.91 -7.19
N PHE A 159 -6.59 20.30 -6.65
CA PHE A 159 -7.85 19.61 -6.91
C PHE A 159 -8.30 19.73 -8.37
N VAL A 160 -8.22 20.94 -8.94
CA VAL A 160 -8.64 21.22 -10.31
C VAL A 160 -7.69 20.60 -11.34
N GLU A 161 -6.39 20.60 -11.09
CA GLU A 161 -5.40 20.02 -12.00
C GLU A 161 -5.34 18.49 -11.92
N GLY A 162 -5.67 17.90 -10.76
CA GLY A 162 -5.68 16.46 -10.55
C GLY A 162 -7.10 15.88 -10.51
N PRO A 163 -7.64 15.57 -9.32
CA PRO A 163 -8.86 14.79 -9.13
C PRO A 163 -10.08 15.23 -9.94
N ALA A 164 -10.27 16.53 -10.17
CA ALA A 164 -11.39 17.03 -10.97
C ALA A 164 -11.35 16.59 -12.44
N THR A 165 -10.15 16.33 -12.99
CA THR A 165 -9.96 15.96 -14.40
C THR A 165 -9.96 14.45 -14.66
N TRP A 166 -9.73 13.64 -13.62
CA TRP A 166 -9.59 12.19 -13.76
C TRP A 166 -10.92 11.45 -13.93
N LYS A 167 -12.05 12.18 -14.05
CA LYS A 167 -13.41 11.63 -14.22
C LYS A 167 -13.83 10.62 -13.15
N ILE A 168 -13.26 10.73 -11.95
CA ILE A 168 -13.62 9.92 -10.78
C ILE A 168 -14.82 10.48 -10.00
N PHE A 169 -15.20 11.71 -10.30
CA PHE A 169 -16.31 12.43 -9.70
C PHE A 169 -17.30 12.86 -10.77
N THR A 170 -18.57 12.90 -10.42
CA THR A 170 -19.57 13.66 -11.16
C THR A 170 -19.28 15.16 -11.05
N VAL A 171 -19.83 15.95 -11.97
CA VAL A 171 -19.67 17.41 -11.96
C VAL A 171 -20.19 18.02 -10.64
N ASP A 172 -21.29 17.49 -10.12
CA ASP A 172 -21.88 17.93 -8.85
C ASP A 172 -21.00 17.59 -7.64
N GLU A 173 -20.49 16.35 -7.57
CA GLU A 173 -19.56 15.94 -6.50
C GLU A 173 -18.28 16.77 -6.53
N ALA A 174 -17.67 16.97 -7.70
CA ALA A 174 -16.47 17.78 -7.87
C ALA A 174 -16.70 19.24 -7.44
N TYR A 175 -17.85 19.81 -7.81
CA TYR A 175 -18.23 21.17 -7.41
C TYR A 175 -18.44 21.29 -5.90
N CYS A 176 -19.11 20.33 -5.28
CA CYS A 176 -19.34 20.31 -3.83
C CYS A 176 -18.02 20.19 -3.05
N ILE A 177 -17.10 19.32 -3.50
CA ILE A 177 -15.78 19.15 -2.88
C ILE A 177 -14.94 20.42 -3.02
N LEU A 178 -14.82 20.98 -4.24
CA LEU A 178 -14.05 22.20 -4.48
C LEU A 178 -14.60 23.39 -3.67
N SER A 179 -15.92 23.53 -3.59
CA SER A 179 -16.55 24.57 -2.78
C SER A 179 -16.15 24.45 -1.30
N ASN A 180 -16.11 23.22 -0.76
CA ASN A 180 -15.70 22.96 0.62
C ASN A 180 -14.19 23.08 0.86
N ILE A 181 -13.36 22.87 -0.16
CA ILE A 181 -11.92 23.17 -0.12
C ILE A 181 -11.71 24.69 0.03
N ILE A 182 -12.43 25.50 -0.77
CA ILE A 182 -12.33 26.97 -0.74
C ILE A 182 -12.95 27.54 0.54
N LYS A 183 -14.14 27.06 0.91
CA LYS A 183 -14.89 27.50 2.09
C LYS A 183 -15.57 26.32 2.77
N ARG A 184 -15.00 25.86 3.88
CA ARG A 184 -15.54 24.72 4.64
C ARG A 184 -17.00 24.95 5.05
N GLY A 185 -17.84 23.92 4.82
CA GLY A 185 -19.24 23.92 5.17
C GLY A 185 -20.15 24.71 4.21
N SER A 186 -19.65 25.13 3.05
CA SER A 186 -20.45 25.89 2.08
C SER A 186 -21.51 25.04 1.37
N MET A 187 -21.24 23.75 1.18
CA MET A 187 -22.08 22.82 0.42
C MET A 187 -22.14 21.45 1.13
N PRO A 188 -23.21 20.66 0.93
CA PRO A 188 -23.26 19.29 1.45
C PRO A 188 -22.16 18.43 0.83
N LEU A 189 -21.40 17.71 1.66
CA LEU A 189 -20.35 16.81 1.19
C LEU A 189 -20.94 15.47 0.71
N PRO A 190 -20.36 14.85 -0.34
CA PRO A 190 -20.68 13.48 -0.73
C PRO A 190 -20.46 12.49 0.42
N GLU A 191 -21.21 11.39 0.45
CA GLU A 191 -21.19 10.44 1.57
C GLU A 191 -19.80 9.88 1.89
N PHE A 192 -18.99 9.60 0.86
CA PHE A 192 -17.62 9.09 1.02
C PHE A 192 -16.63 10.12 1.58
N CYS A 193 -16.97 11.41 1.60
CA CYS A 193 -16.17 12.48 2.20
C CYS A 193 -16.59 12.81 3.64
N LYS A 194 -17.66 12.19 4.16
CA LYS A 194 -18.13 12.40 5.53
C LYS A 194 -17.34 11.49 6.47
N ALA A 195 -16.08 11.81 6.72
CA ALA A 195 -15.24 11.16 7.72
C ALA A 195 -14.83 12.15 8.81
#